data_AF-A0A314XQD4-F1
#
_entry.id   AF-A0A314XQD4-F1
#
_cell.length_a   1.000
_cell.length_b   1.000
_cell.length_c   1.000
_cell.angle_alpha   90.00
_cell.angle_beta   90.00
_cell.angle_gamma   90.00
#
_symmetry.space_group_name_H-M   'P 1'
#
loop_
_entity.id
_entity.type
_entity.pdbx_description
1 polymer ?
#
loop_
_entity_poly.entity_id
_entity_poly.type
_entity_poly.pdbx_seq_one_letter_code
_entity_poly.pdbx_strand_id
1 'polypeptide(L)'
;MIKRIFVFSDMEFDQASSNSWETDYEAIQRKFEEKGYENAVPQIVFWNLRHSSSTPVSKTQPGVALLSGFSKNLMKMFFKHDGEICPELFMEIAISGEEYQSLTVVD
;
A
#
# COMPACT_ATOMS: atom_id res chain seq x y z
N MET A 1 1.32 -19.77 -5.08
CA MET A 1 0.14 -18.93 -4.80
C MET A 1 0.59 -17.48 -4.75
N ILE A 2 -0.08 -16.57 -5.46
CA ILE A 2 0.30 -15.15 -5.45
C ILE A 2 -0.12 -14.58 -4.08
N LYS A 3 0.83 -14.01 -3.33
CA LYS A 3 0.55 -13.45 -1.99
C LYS A 3 0.05 -12.02 -2.05
N ARG A 4 0.57 -11.24 -2.99
CA ARG A 4 0.34 -9.79 -3.07
C ARG A 4 0.36 -9.29 -4.51
N ILE A 5 -0.49 -8.32 -4.82
CA ILE A 5 -0.57 -7.62 -6.10
C ILE A 5 -0.38 -6.12 -5.84
N PHE A 6 0.44 -5.50 -6.68
CA PHE A 6 0.68 -4.07 -6.65
C PHE A 6 0.14 -3.41 -7.90
N VAL A 7 -0.69 -2.39 -7.72
CA VAL A 7 -1.30 -1.64 -8.81
C VAL A 7 -0.81 -0.20 -8.73
N PHE A 8 0.10 0.16 -9.63
CA PHE A 8 0.59 1.53 -9.75
C PHE A 8 -0.29 2.29 -10.76
N SER A 9 -0.97 3.34 -10.32
CA SER A 9 -1.86 4.15 -11.17
C SER A 9 -1.55 5.64 -11.04
N ASP A 10 -2.02 6.44 -11.99
CA ASP A 10 -2.08 7.91 -11.93
C ASP A 10 -3.53 8.40 -11.67
N MET A 11 -4.38 7.53 -11.12
CA MET A 11 -5.81 7.78 -10.88
C MET A 11 -6.22 7.26 -9.51
N GLU A 12 -7.05 8.04 -8.80
CA GLU A 12 -7.71 7.60 -7.57
C GLU A 12 -8.60 6.38 -7.88
N PHE A 13 -8.49 5.35 -7.05
CA PHE A 13 -9.09 4.05 -7.34
C PHE A 13 -10.61 4.03 -7.16
N ASP A 14 -11.15 4.86 -6.26
CA ASP A 14 -12.58 5.04 -6.06
C ASP A 14 -13.30 5.66 -7.27
N GLN A 15 -12.55 6.16 -8.26
CA GLN A 15 -13.06 6.68 -9.53
C GLN A 15 -12.98 5.67 -10.68
N ALA A 16 -12.40 4.48 -10.47
CA ALA A 16 -12.22 3.47 -11.52
C ALA A 16 -13.52 2.73 -11.84
N SER A 17 -14.40 2.56 -10.85
CA SER A 17 -15.70 1.90 -10.99
C SER A 17 -16.81 2.94 -11.17
N SER A 18 -17.64 2.77 -12.20
CA SER A 18 -18.90 3.51 -12.35
C SER A 18 -20.03 2.97 -11.45
N ASN A 19 -19.78 1.87 -10.73
CA ASN A 19 -20.75 1.21 -9.88
C ASN A 19 -20.56 1.65 -8.42
N SER A 20 -21.49 2.45 -7.89
CA SER A 20 -21.43 2.96 -6.52
C SER A 20 -21.84 1.94 -5.45
N TRP A 21 -22.35 0.77 -5.84
CA TRP A 21 -22.90 -0.24 -4.92
C TRP A 21 -21.90 -1.34 -4.54
N GLU A 22 -20.84 -1.51 -5.31
CA GLU A 22 -19.81 -2.53 -5.09
C GLU A 22 -18.44 -1.92 -5.38
N THR A 23 -17.53 -2.07 -4.42
CA THR A 23 -16.13 -1.73 -4.61
C THR A 23 -15.45 -2.76 -5.50
N ASP A 24 -14.42 -2.34 -6.25
CA ASP A 24 -13.66 -3.28 -7.08
C ASP A 24 -13.05 -4.45 -6.27
N TYR A 25 -12.75 -4.23 -4.99
CA TYR A 25 -12.25 -5.30 -4.12
C TYR A 25 -13.31 -6.36 -3.81
N GLU A 26 -14.54 -5.96 -3.49
CA GLU A 26 -15.66 -6.88 -3.30
C GLU A 26 -15.94 -7.69 -4.57
N ALA A 27 -15.87 -7.04 -5.74
CA ALA A 27 -16.01 -7.72 -7.02
C ALA A 27 -14.89 -8.75 -7.26
N ILE A 28 -13.65 -8.46 -6.83
CA ILE A 28 -12.52 -9.39 -6.88
C ILE A 28 -12.76 -10.57 -5.94
N GLN A 29 -13.16 -10.32 -4.69
CA GLN A 29 -13.45 -11.37 -3.71
C GLN A 29 -14.52 -12.33 -4.23
N ARG A 30 -15.65 -11.81 -4.73
CA ARG A 30 -16.72 -12.63 -5.33
C ARG A 30 -16.21 -13.48 -6.49
N LYS A 31 -15.43 -12.90 -7.42
CA LYS A 31 -14.88 -13.65 -8.56
C LYS A 31 -13.92 -14.76 -8.14
N PHE A 32 -13.16 -14.56 -7.06
CA PHE A 32 -12.31 -15.60 -6.49
C PHE A 32 -13.15 -16.72 -5.84
N GLU A 33 -14.16 -16.34 -5.07
CA GLU A 33 -15.12 -17.28 -4.45
C GLU A 33 -15.85 -18.14 -5.49
N GLU A 34 -16.38 -17.55 -6.56
CA GLU A 34 -17.04 -18.26 -7.67
C GLU A 34 -16.14 -19.29 -8.36
N LYS A 35 -14.81 -19.17 -8.21
CA LYS A 35 -13.81 -20.08 -8.77
C LYS A 35 -13.25 -21.07 -7.75
N GLY A 36 -13.75 -21.05 -6.51
CA GLY A 36 -13.30 -21.91 -5.41
C GLY A 36 -12.02 -21.42 -4.72
N TYR A 37 -11.70 -20.13 -4.83
CA TYR A 37 -10.48 -19.51 -4.29
C TYR A 37 -10.77 -18.53 -3.14
N GLU A 38 -11.84 -18.76 -2.36
CA GLU A 38 -12.31 -17.90 -1.26
C GLU A 38 -11.18 -17.41 -0.33
N ASN A 39 -10.29 -18.31 0.09
CA ASN A 39 -9.19 -18.02 1.01
C ASN A 39 -7.85 -17.70 0.31
N ALA A 40 -7.89 -17.49 -1.00
CA ALA A 40 -6.70 -17.30 -1.84
C ALA A 40 -6.68 -15.93 -2.55
N VAL A 41 -7.55 -15.00 -2.13
CA VAL A 41 -7.51 -13.62 -2.59
C VAL A 41 -6.19 -13.00 -2.13
N PRO A 42 -5.30 -12.56 -3.05
CA PRO A 42 -4.05 -11.92 -2.67
C PRO A 42 -4.31 -10.59 -1.99
N GLN A 43 -3.37 -10.14 -1.17
CA GLN A 43 -3.38 -8.76 -0.69
C GLN A 43 -3.19 -7.82 -1.89
N ILE A 44 -3.99 -6.76 -2.00
CA ILE A 44 -3.87 -5.80 -3.10
C ILE A 44 -3.46 -4.45 -2.54
N VAL A 45 -2.41 -3.86 -3.10
CA VAL A 45 -1.93 -2.54 -2.73
C VAL A 45 -2.07 -1.63 -3.94
N PHE A 46 -3.00 -0.68 -3.86
CA PHE A 46 -3.17 0.35 -4.87
C PHE A 46 -2.29 1.54 -4.51
N TRP A 47 -1.45 1.96 -5.45
CA TRP A 47 -0.56 3.10 -5.26
C TRP A 47 -0.79 4.12 -6.36
N ASN A 48 -1.48 5.20 -5.99
CA ASN A 48 -1.63 6.38 -6.81
C ASN A 48 -0.33 7.21 -6.80
N LEU A 49 0.37 7.25 -7.93
CA LEU A 49 1.64 7.96 -8.11
C LEU A 49 1.45 9.44 -8.48
N ARG A 50 0.20 9.88 -8.73
CA ARG A 50 -0.10 11.29 -8.96
C ARG A 50 0.28 12.11 -7.72
N HIS A 51 0.67 13.36 -7.95
CA HIS A 51 0.73 14.35 -6.88
C HIS A 51 -0.70 14.61 -6.37
N SER A 52 -1.07 13.96 -5.27
CA SER A 52 -2.26 14.32 -4.50
C SER A 52 -1.83 14.76 -3.11
N SER A 53 -2.61 15.65 -2.49
CA SER A 53 -2.44 16.08 -1.10
C SER A 53 -2.75 14.99 -0.08
N SER A 54 -2.99 13.76 -0.55
CA SER A 54 -3.41 12.63 0.26
C SER A 54 -2.21 12.07 1.00
N THR A 55 -2.22 12.23 2.32
CA THR A 55 -1.34 11.54 3.27
C THR A 55 -1.48 10.02 3.06
N PRO A 56 -0.43 9.19 3.22
CA PRO A 56 -0.58 7.74 3.12
C PRO A 56 -1.51 7.26 4.23
N VAL A 57 -2.77 7.02 3.90
CA VAL A 57 -3.74 6.49 4.85
C VAL A 57 -3.80 4.99 4.63
N SER A 58 -3.32 4.22 5.61
CA SER A 58 -3.75 2.83 5.77
C SER A 58 -5.25 2.83 6.08
N LYS A 59 -6.09 2.96 5.05
CA LYS A 59 -7.51 2.61 5.17
C LYS A 59 -7.56 1.09 5.19
N THR A 60 -7.61 0.54 6.40
CA THR A 60 -7.55 -0.90 6.67
C THR A 60 -8.88 -1.55 6.30
N GLN A 61 -9.06 -1.87 5.03
CA GLN A 61 -9.91 -2.99 4.65
C GLN A 61 -9.01 -4.23 4.63
N PRO A 62 -9.32 -5.31 5.37
CA PRO A 62 -8.48 -6.50 5.40
C PRO A 62 -8.19 -7.01 3.98
N GLY A 63 -6.91 -7.11 3.63
CA GLY A 63 -6.48 -7.53 2.29
C GLY A 63 -6.30 -6.43 1.25
N VAL A 64 -6.61 -5.15 1.56
CA VAL A 64 -6.34 -4.00 0.68
C VAL A 64 -5.55 -2.90 1.40
N ALA A 65 -4.61 -2.29 0.69
CA ALA A 65 -3.99 -1.03 1.11
C ALA A 65 -4.06 0.01 0.00
N LEU A 66 -4.22 1.28 0.38
CA LEU A 66 -4.23 2.43 -0.52
C LEU A 66 -3.04 3.33 -0.18
N LEU A 67 -2.28 3.72 -1.19
CA LEU A 67 -1.14 4.63 -1.08
C LEU A 67 -1.30 5.75 -2.09
N SER A 68 -0.79 6.92 -1.71
CA SER A 68 -0.82 8.12 -2.51
C SER A 68 0.52 8.85 -2.46
N GLY A 69 0.84 9.53 -3.55
CA GLY A 69 2.05 10.32 -3.68
C GLY A 69 3.27 9.49 -4.10
N PHE A 70 4.20 10.16 -4.78
CA PHE A 70 5.45 9.57 -5.24
C PHE A 70 6.61 9.96 -4.32
N SER A 71 7.30 8.96 -3.77
CA SER A 71 8.58 9.13 -3.07
C SER A 71 9.56 8.09 -3.57
N LYS A 72 10.71 8.55 -4.09
CA LYS A 72 11.80 7.65 -4.54
C LYS A 72 12.30 6.76 -3.40
N ASN A 73 12.33 7.27 -2.17
CA ASN A 73 12.75 6.52 -1.00
C ASN A 73 11.70 5.48 -0.61
N LEU A 74 10.42 5.85 -0.63
CA LEU A 74 9.33 4.91 -0.34
C LEU A 74 9.32 3.75 -1.36
N MET A 75 9.48 4.06 -2.66
CA MET A 75 9.61 3.06 -3.73
C MET A 75 10.80 2.12 -3.51
N LYS A 76 11.99 2.66 -3.21
CA LYS A 76 13.18 1.83 -2.95
C LYS A 76 13.00 0.92 -1.74
N MET A 77 12.45 1.44 -0.65
CA MET A 77 12.20 0.70 0.57
C MET A 77 11.17 -0.41 0.34
N PHE A 78 10.08 -0.05 -0.34
CA PHE A 78 9.07 -0.98 -0.78
C PHE A 78 9.66 -2.16 -1.58
N PHE A 79 10.50 -1.91 -2.59
CA PHE A 79 11.13 -2.99 -3.34
C PHE A 79 12.16 -3.80 -2.53
N LYS A 80 12.79 -3.22 -1.51
CA LYS A 80 13.75 -3.92 -0.64
C LYS A 80 13.07 -4.83 0.39
N HIS A 81 11.84 -4.54 0.78
CA HIS A 81 11.11 -5.25 1.85
C HIS A 81 9.92 -6.07 1.31
N ASP A 82 10.02 -6.63 0.10
CA ASP A 82 8.95 -7.43 -0.53
C ASP A 82 7.57 -6.73 -0.55
N GLY A 83 7.61 -5.39 -0.62
CA GLY A 83 6.47 -4.51 -0.60
C GLY A 83 5.65 -4.55 0.69
N GLU A 84 6.27 -4.94 1.82
CA GLU A 84 5.77 -4.61 3.15
C GLU A 84 5.83 -3.10 3.38
N ILE A 85 4.78 -2.56 3.97
CA ILE A 85 4.64 -1.13 4.28
C ILE A 85 4.46 -1.03 5.78
N CYS A 86 5.58 -0.80 6.47
CA CYS A 86 5.63 -0.56 7.90
C CYS A 86 6.22 0.83 8.10
N PRO A 87 5.38 1.85 8.34
CA PRO A 87 5.84 3.22 8.56
C PRO A 87 6.91 3.32 9.66
N GLU A 88 6.77 2.53 10.72
CA GLU A 88 7.70 2.49 11.85
C GLU A 88 9.08 1.99 11.41
N LEU A 89 9.12 0.87 10.67
CA LEU A 89 10.36 0.35 10.10
C LEU A 89 11.00 1.36 9.12
N PHE A 90 10.19 2.05 8.33
CA PHE A 90 10.69 3.05 7.39
C PHE A 90 11.27 4.28 8.10
N MET A 91 10.63 4.73 9.18
CA MET A 91 11.14 5.78 10.05
C MET A 91 12.45 5.35 10.70
N GLU A 92 12.50 4.14 11.27
CA GLU A 92 13.70 3.59 11.91
C GLU A 92 14.87 3.53 10.92
N ILE A 93 14.66 2.99 9.71
CA ILE A 93 15.71 2.92 8.69
C ILE A 93 16.16 4.32 8.24
N ALA A 94 15.24 5.28 8.14
CA ALA A 94 15.58 6.64 7.75
C ALA A 94 16.47 7.34 8.79
N ILE A 95 16.28 7.04 10.08
CA ILE A 95 17.06 7.64 11.19
C ILE A 95 18.23 6.75 11.67
N SER A 96 18.40 5.55 11.12
CA SER A 96 19.51 4.63 11.48
C SER A 96 20.86 4.99 10.87
N GLY A 97 20.94 6.06 10.07
CA GLY A 97 22.18 6.50 9.42
C GLY A 97 23.23 7.00 10.42
N GLU A 98 24.53 6.85 10.08
CA GLU A 98 25.65 7.32 10.92
C GLU A 98 25.51 8.80 11.31
N GLU A 99 24.94 9.62 10.42
CA GLU A 99 24.67 11.04 10.64
C GLU A 99 23.75 11.33 11.84
N TYR A 100 22.85 10.40 12.18
CA TYR A 100 21.91 10.53 13.29
C TYR A 100 22.36 9.84 14.58
N GLN A 101 23.42 9.02 14.54
CA GLN A 101 23.90 8.29 15.72
C GLN A 101 24.40 9.21 16.84
N SER A 102 24.81 10.43 16.50
CA SER A 102 25.26 11.44 17.47
C SER A 102 24.09 12.18 18.15
N LEU A 103 22.85 11.98 17.70
CA LEU A 103 21.69 12.64 18.27
C LEU A 103 21.27 11.94 19.57
N THR A 104 21.09 12.74 20.62
CA THR A 104 20.58 12.29 21.91
C THR A 104 19.22 12.90 22.19
N VAL A 105 18.30 12.09 22.71
CA VAL A 105 17.02 12.57 23.23
C VAL A 105 17.30 13.35 24.52
N VAL A 106 16.79 14.58 24.61
CA VAL A 106 16.87 15.44 25.80
C VAL A 106 15.45 15.57 26.36
N ASP A 107 15.30 15.39 27.67
CA ASP A 107 14.03 15.45 28.40
C ASP A 107 13.69 16.85 28.95
#